data_AF-A0A1I7YAF2-F1
#
_entry.id   AF-A0A1I7YAF2-F1
#
_cell.length_a   1.000
_cell.length_b   1.000
_cell.length_c   1.000
_cell.angle_alpha   90.00
_cell.angle_beta   90.00
_cell.angle_gamma   90.00
#
_symmetry.space_group_name_H-M   'P 1'
#
loop_
_entity.id
_entity.type
_entity.pdbx_description
1 polymer ?
#
loop_
_entity_poly.entity_id
_entity_poly.type
_entity_poly.pdbx_seq_one_letter_code
_entity_poly.pdbx_strand_id
1 'polypeptide(L)'
;MHQVVESTMDAMIDKFVPVDGGSFRLKQALNREQLERLVLKCEMSEKKVTIEMPPETYTPSSKVTDFFDFDKYYSKKEYNRGNLTAVRDGANLQLCVESVGLGSFRWQWTEMDGSE
;
A
#
# COMPACT_ATOMS: atom_id res chain seq x y z
N MET A 1 -27.46 -19.26 -1.42
CA MET A 1 -26.70 -18.04 -1.75
C MET A 1 -25.80 -17.76 -0.57
N HIS A 2 -24.47 -17.88 -0.71
CA HIS A 2 -23.57 -17.49 0.38
C HIS A 2 -23.52 -15.96 0.37
N GLN A 3 -24.22 -15.35 1.32
CA GLN A 3 -24.05 -13.93 1.59
C GLN A 3 -22.65 -13.79 2.17
N VAL A 4 -21.71 -13.28 1.38
CA VAL A 4 -20.40 -12.90 1.88
C VAL A 4 -20.67 -11.81 2.92
N VAL A 5 -20.43 -12.10 4.19
CA VAL A 5 -20.44 -11.08 5.23
C VAL A 5 -19.29 -10.16 4.89
N GLU A 6 -19.61 -8.99 4.36
CA GLU A 6 -18.64 -7.93 4.14
C GLU A 6 -18.04 -7.59 5.50
N SER A 7 -16.74 -7.81 5.67
CA SER A 7 -16.09 -7.45 6.93
C SER A 7 -16.11 -5.93 7.07
N THR A 8 -16.08 -5.41 8.29
CA THR A 8 -16.01 -3.96 8.50
C THR A 8 -14.85 -3.33 7.73
N MET A 9 -13.75 -4.07 7.50
CA MET A 9 -12.60 -3.61 6.71
C MET A 9 -12.93 -3.48 5.23
N ASP A 10 -13.68 -4.42 4.66
CA ASP A 10 -14.10 -4.34 3.26
C ASP A 10 -14.95 -3.09 3.01
N ALA A 11 -15.91 -2.80 3.89
CA ALA A 11 -16.74 -1.61 3.80
C ALA A 11 -15.92 -0.32 3.97
N MET A 12 -14.94 -0.29 4.89
CA MET A 12 -14.04 0.85 5.03
C MET A 12 -13.19 1.07 3.77
N ILE A 13 -12.64 0.01 3.18
CA ILE A 13 -11.83 0.10 1.95
C ILE A 13 -12.70 0.52 0.76
N ASP A 14 -13.93 0.03 0.66
CA ASP A 14 -14.89 0.44 -0.38
C ASP A 14 -15.23 1.94 -0.28
N LYS A 15 -15.44 2.44 0.93
CA LYS A 15 -15.76 3.86 1.18
C LYS A 15 -14.54 4.78 1.28
N PHE A 16 -13.33 4.23 1.39
CA PHE A 16 -12.12 5.02 1.49
C PHE A 16 -11.92 5.87 0.23
N VAL A 17 -11.68 7.17 0.39
CA VAL A 17 -11.39 8.08 -0.72
C VAL A 17 -10.01 8.67 -0.49
N PRO A 18 -9.02 8.37 -1.35
CA PRO A 18 -7.71 9.01 -1.28
C PRO A 18 -7.85 10.53 -1.44
N VAL A 19 -7.18 11.28 -0.56
CA VAL A 19 -7.11 12.74 -0.57
C VAL A 19 -5.65 13.14 -0.74
N ASP A 20 -5.39 14.17 -1.54
CA ASP A 20 -4.02 14.63 -1.79
C ASP A 20 -3.41 15.24 -0.52
N GLY A 21 -2.18 14.85 -0.19
CA GLY A 21 -1.54 15.09 1.10
C GLY A 21 -2.17 14.33 2.28
N GLY A 22 -3.15 13.46 2.03
CA GLY A 22 -3.90 12.76 3.07
C GLY A 22 -3.13 11.61 3.71
N SER A 23 -3.48 11.28 4.96
CA SER A 23 -2.95 10.11 5.67
C SER A 23 -4.07 9.25 6.25
N PHE A 24 -3.92 7.93 6.13
CA PHE A 24 -4.86 6.95 6.65
C PHE A 24 -4.14 5.81 7.36
N ARG A 25 -4.37 5.68 8.67
CA ARG A 25 -3.70 4.69 9.51
C ARG A 25 -4.70 3.70 10.09
N LEU A 26 -4.52 2.42 9.79
CA LEU A 26 -5.29 1.32 10.35
C LEU A 26 -4.46 0.57 11.38
N LYS A 27 -5.05 0.30 12.54
CA LYS A 27 -4.47 -0.60 13.55
C LYS A 27 -4.89 -2.06 13.34
N GLN A 28 -5.98 -2.26 12.61
CA GLN A 28 -6.49 -3.59 12.29
C GLN A 28 -5.69 -4.16 11.13
N ALA A 29 -5.39 -5.45 11.22
CA ALA A 29 -4.61 -6.13 10.21
C ALA A 29 -5.48 -6.42 8.98
N LEU A 30 -4.91 -6.23 7.79
CA LEU A 30 -5.56 -6.55 6.53
C LEU A 30 -5.04 -7.86 5.97
N ASN A 31 -5.94 -8.67 5.42
CA ASN A 31 -5.54 -9.80 4.60
C ASN A 31 -4.96 -9.32 3.26
N ARG A 32 -4.35 -10.23 2.50
CA ARG A 32 -3.69 -9.90 1.23
C ARG A 32 -4.62 -9.23 0.22
N GLU A 33 -5.85 -9.71 0.09
CA GLU A 33 -6.82 -9.16 -0.86
C GLU A 33 -7.25 -7.72 -0.48
N GLN A 34 -7.51 -7.49 0.80
CA GLN A 34 -7.87 -6.17 1.34
C GLN A 34 -6.73 -5.16 1.17
N LEU A 35 -5.51 -5.58 1.51
CA LEU A 35 -4.31 -4.77 1.33
C LEU A 35 -4.11 -4.42 -0.15
N GLU A 36 -4.18 -5.42 -1.05
CA GLU A 36 -4.05 -5.23 -2.49
C GLU A 36 -5.09 -4.23 -3.03
N ARG A 37 -6.36 -4.39 -2.65
CA ARG A 37 -7.44 -3.45 -3.05
C ARG A 37 -7.18 -2.03 -2.57
N LEU A 38 -6.76 -1.85 -1.32
CA LEU A 38 -6.49 -0.51 -0.77
C LEU A 38 -5.28 0.15 -1.43
N VAL A 39 -4.18 -0.59 -1.62
CA VAL A 39 -2.97 -0.09 -2.30
C VAL A 39 -3.30 0.33 -3.73
N LEU A 40 -4.03 -0.50 -4.49
CA LEU A 40 -4.42 -0.17 -5.86
C LEU A 40 -5.35 1.03 -5.93
N LYS A 41 -6.25 1.20 -4.95
CA LYS A 41 -7.13 2.37 -4.90
C LYS A 41 -6.34 3.66 -4.73
N CYS A 42 -5.29 3.65 -3.90
CA CYS A 42 -4.38 4.77 -3.74
C CYS A 42 -3.54 5.00 -5.02
N GLU A 43 -2.95 3.96 -5.57
CA GLU A 43 -2.14 3.99 -6.81
C GLU A 43 -2.92 4.62 -7.97
N MET A 44 -4.15 4.17 -8.21
CA MET A 44 -4.99 4.63 -9.32
C MET A 44 -5.57 6.03 -9.09
N SER A 45 -5.46 6.58 -7.88
CA SER A 45 -5.97 7.93 -7.59
C SER A 45 -5.02 9.04 -8.01
N GLU A 46 -3.75 8.73 -8.29
CA GLU A 46 -2.68 9.69 -8.61
C GLU A 46 -2.57 10.83 -7.59
N LYS A 47 -2.83 10.53 -6.31
CA LYS A 47 -2.72 11.47 -5.19
C LYS A 47 -1.57 11.11 -4.27
N LYS A 48 -0.94 12.12 -3.69
CA LYS A 48 0.07 11.97 -2.64
C LYS A 48 -0.63 11.54 -1.35
N VAL A 49 -0.73 10.24 -1.12
CA VAL A 49 -1.38 9.68 0.07
C VAL A 49 -0.38 8.85 0.86
N THR A 50 -0.54 8.81 2.19
CA THR A 50 0.19 7.90 3.06
C THR A 50 -0.78 6.95 3.72
N ILE A 51 -0.58 5.64 3.57
CA ILE A 51 -1.31 4.63 4.33
C ILE A 51 -0.36 3.82 5.21
N GLU A 52 -0.81 3.48 6.43
CA GLU A 52 -0.03 2.65 7.35
C GLU A 52 -0.94 1.58 7.97
N MET A 53 -0.54 0.32 7.84
CA MET A 53 -1.34 -0.82 8.29
C MET A 53 -0.48 -2.07 8.51
N PRO A 54 -0.82 -2.92 9.49
CA PRO A 54 -0.24 -4.25 9.62
C PRO A 54 -0.90 -5.24 8.64
N PRO A 55 -0.15 -6.19 8.05
CA PRO A 55 -0.74 -7.34 7.38
C PRO A 55 -1.10 -8.44 8.40
N GLU A 56 -2.14 -9.22 8.12
CA GLU A 56 -2.69 -10.25 9.02
C GLU A 56 -1.66 -11.32 9.44
N THR A 57 -0.76 -11.70 8.54
CA THR A 57 0.23 -12.77 8.74
C THR A 57 1.64 -12.23 8.98
N TYR A 58 1.75 -11.02 9.56
CA TYR A 58 3.05 -10.39 9.83
C TYR A 58 3.92 -11.22 10.79
N THR A 59 5.20 -11.35 10.44
CA THR A 59 6.27 -11.80 11.34
C THR A 59 7.45 -10.82 11.26
N PRO A 60 8.33 -10.74 12.28
CA PRO A 60 9.52 -9.88 12.24
C PRO A 60 10.45 -10.11 11.04
N SER A 61 10.41 -11.31 10.44
CA SER A 61 11.17 -11.66 9.22
C SER A 61 10.45 -11.36 7.92
N SER A 62 9.16 -10.98 7.97
CA SER A 62 8.35 -10.76 6.79
C SER A 62 8.80 -9.54 6.01
N LYS A 63 8.77 -9.66 4.68
CA LYS A 63 9.01 -8.58 3.73
C LYS A 63 7.68 -8.10 3.16
N VAL A 64 7.64 -6.86 2.71
CA VAL A 64 6.43 -6.30 2.08
C VAL A 64 5.98 -7.11 0.85
N THR A 65 6.91 -7.72 0.11
CA THR A 65 6.63 -8.61 -1.03
C THR A 65 5.89 -9.89 -0.67
N ASP A 66 5.88 -10.29 0.60
CA ASP A 66 5.13 -11.46 1.04
C ASP A 66 3.61 -11.16 1.02
N PHE A 67 3.24 -9.88 1.11
CA PHE A 67 1.87 -9.39 1.23
C PHE A 67 1.35 -8.68 -0.03
N PHE A 68 2.23 -8.24 -0.93
CA PHE A 68 1.84 -7.54 -2.15
C PHE A 68 2.73 -7.92 -3.32
N ASP A 69 2.12 -8.20 -4.47
CA ASP A 69 2.82 -8.57 -5.70
C ASP A 69 3.16 -7.32 -6.52
N PHE A 70 4.36 -6.79 -6.32
CA PHE A 70 4.80 -5.60 -7.04
C PHE A 70 5.02 -5.86 -8.53
N ASP A 71 5.50 -7.05 -8.91
CA ASP A 71 5.82 -7.36 -10.31
C ASP A 71 4.56 -7.44 -11.18
N LYS A 72 3.41 -7.70 -10.56
CA LYS A 72 2.10 -7.65 -11.20
C LYS A 72 1.66 -6.25 -11.62
N TYR A 73 2.10 -5.20 -10.91
CA TYR A 73 1.52 -3.85 -11.03
C TYR A 73 2.53 -2.75 -11.39
N TYR A 74 3.80 -2.95 -11.05
CA TYR A 74 4.85 -1.95 -11.18
C TYR A 74 5.88 -2.43 -12.20
N SER A 75 6.26 -1.55 -13.12
CA SER A 75 7.26 -1.85 -14.15
C SER A 75 8.68 -1.73 -13.63
N LYS A 76 8.88 -0.93 -12.57
CA LYS A 76 10.17 -0.74 -11.90
C LYS A 76 10.01 -0.89 -10.40
N LYS A 77 10.96 -1.57 -9.75
CA LYS A 77 11.09 -1.58 -8.29
C LYS A 77 12.57 -1.61 -7.88
N GLU A 78 12.89 -0.92 -6.80
CA GLU A 78 14.25 -0.86 -6.23
C GLU A 78 14.20 -1.02 -4.71
N TYR A 79 15.27 -1.58 -4.13
CA TYR A 79 15.44 -1.68 -2.69
C TYR A 79 16.59 -0.79 -2.25
N ASN A 80 16.34 0.14 -1.35
CA ASN A 80 17.35 1.04 -0.81
C ASN A 80 17.21 1.14 0.71
N ARG A 81 18.28 0.79 1.44
CA ARG A 81 18.36 0.93 2.91
C ARG A 81 17.16 0.38 3.70
N GLY A 82 16.53 -0.69 3.21
CA GLY A 82 15.36 -1.32 3.86
C GLY A 82 14.00 -0.82 3.38
N ASN A 83 13.99 0.17 2.49
CA ASN A 83 12.78 0.69 1.84
C ASN A 83 12.67 0.12 0.42
N LEU A 84 11.44 -0.11 -0.03
CA LEU A 84 11.11 -0.49 -1.40
C LEU A 84 10.54 0.73 -2.10
N THR A 85 11.08 1.08 -3.26
CA THR A 85 10.44 2.03 -4.18
C THR A 85 9.90 1.28 -5.39
N ALA A 86 8.76 1.71 -5.91
CA ALA A 86 8.15 1.13 -7.10
C ALA A 86 7.48 2.19 -7.97
N VAL A 87 7.57 2.02 -9.29
CA VAL A 87 6.98 2.94 -10.27
C VAL A 87 6.17 2.12 -11.26
N ARG A 88 4.91 2.52 -11.44
CA ARG A 88 3.99 1.95 -12.43
C ARG A 88 4.19 2.66 -13.75
N ASP A 89 4.07 1.92 -14.85
CA ASP A 89 4.17 2.51 -16.19
C ASP A 89 3.13 3.61 -16.40
N GLY A 90 3.58 4.76 -16.90
CA GLY A 90 2.78 5.96 -17.09
C GLY A 90 2.33 6.70 -15.82
N ALA A 91 2.79 6.32 -14.62
CA ALA A 91 2.43 7.02 -13.38
C ALA A 91 3.30 8.25 -13.12
N ASN A 92 2.69 9.31 -12.55
CA ASN A 92 3.39 10.54 -12.13
C ASN A 92 4.02 10.43 -10.72
N LEU A 93 3.57 9.45 -9.93
CA LEU A 93 4.02 9.23 -8.56
C LEU A 93 4.78 7.91 -8.47
N GLN A 94 5.76 7.87 -7.58
CA GLN A 94 6.39 6.63 -7.13
C GLN A 94 5.78 6.20 -5.81
N LEU A 95 5.66 4.89 -5.62
CA LEU A 95 5.32 4.29 -4.34
C LEU A 95 6.61 4.03 -3.54
N CYS A 96 6.67 4.52 -2.31
CA CYS A 96 7.69 4.24 -1.32
C CYS A 96 7.08 3.41 -0.18
N VAL A 97 7.70 2.28 0.14
CA VAL A 97 7.27 1.38 1.22
C VAL A 97 8.38 1.16 2.21
N GLU A 98 8.10 1.42 3.47
CA GLU A 98 9.03 1.20 4.57
C GLU A 98 8.39 0.36 5.67
N SER A 99 9.20 -0.50 6.28
CA SER A 99 8.80 -1.19 7.52
C SER A 99 8.84 -0.18 8.66
N VAL A 100 7.74 -0.07 9.39
CA VAL A 100 7.65 0.80 10.57
C VAL A 100 7.42 -0.06 11.83
N GLY A 101 7.71 0.51 13.00
CA GLY A 101 7.56 -0.19 14.27
C GLY A 101 6.16 -0.80 14.45
N LEU A 102 6.09 -1.91 15.20
CA LEU A 102 4.88 -2.72 15.44
C LEU A 102 4.40 -3.56 14.24
N GLY A 103 5.30 -3.92 13.33
CA GLY A 103 5.01 -4.85 12.25
C GLY A 103 4.03 -4.33 11.21
N SER A 104 4.02 -3.02 11.03
CA SER A 104 3.22 -2.35 10.00
C SER A 104 4.13 -1.90 8.86
N PHE A 105 3.54 -1.72 7.70
CA PHE A 105 4.21 -1.07 6.57
C PHE A 105 3.58 0.29 6.34
N ARG A 106 4.43 1.30 6.17
CA ARG A 106 4.00 2.60 5.66
C ARG A 106 4.21 2.60 4.15
N TRP A 107 3.14 2.95 3.44
CA TRP A 107 3.09 3.09 2.00
C TRP A 107 2.81 4.54 1.68
N GLN A 108 3.63 5.15 0.84
CA GLN A 108 3.56 6.56 0.54
C GLN A 108 3.73 6.79 -0.95
N TRP A 109 2.78 7.50 -1.55
CA TRP A 109 2.89 7.95 -2.94
C TRP A 109 3.49 9.34 -2.95
N THR A 110 4.65 9.49 -3.56
CA THR A 110 5.38 10.77 -3.65
C THR A 110 5.69 11.10 -5.08
N GLU A 111 6.03 12.36 -5.34
CA GLU A 111 6.68 12.72 -6.60
C GLU A 111 7.95 11.88 -6.77
N MET A 112 8.26 11.57 -8.03
CA MET A 112 9.56 11.03 -8.38
C MET A 112 10.61 12.10 -8.07
N ASP A 113 11.72 11.71 -7.45
CA ASP A 113 12.84 12.63 -7.26
C ASP A 113 13.33 13.04 -8.65
N GLY A 114 12.98 14.26 -9.05
CA GLY A 114 13.42 14.85 -10.30
C GLY A 114 14.92 15.07 -10.24
N SER A 115 15.71 14.16 -10.80
CA SER A 115 16.97 14.57 -11.42
C SER A 115 16.59 15.29 -12.72
N GLU A 116 16.23 16.56 -12.60
CA GLU A 116 16.29 17.53 -13.70
C GLU A 116 17.75 17.73 -14.16
#